data_AF-A0A3B0URV5-F1
#
_entry.id   AF-A0A3B0URV5-F1
#
_cell.length_a   1.000
_cell.length_b   1.000
_cell.length_c   1.000
_cell.angle_alpha   90.00
_cell.angle_beta   90.00
_cell.angle_gamma   90.00
#
_symmetry.space_group_name_H-M   'P 1'
#
loop_
_entity.id
_entity.type
_entity.pdbx_description
1 polymer ?
#
loop_
_entity_poly.entity_id
_entity_poly.type
_entity_poly.pdbx_seq_one_letter_code
_entity_poly.pdbx_strand_id
1 'polypeptide(L)'
;MSILHCLNNKNWHPILFFMSYETKAAILVEKGKYKKAVKLITRSIKTDAKNLHLYRLRFEYAQFIPFDKLYHEVTEEFFRILLDREVSGNIIHDHYSLYLSTTQGKIGLNDAILLELSAKFAGYGFVNDAVYIINRMIRKNVKPIGLIDAIVSLVNFYLDSNQQQKATQYVQYMIDFFPQSPMTKYLVQVYKQAE
;
A
#
# COMPACT_ATOMS: atom_id res chain seq x y z
N MET A 1 6.18 -32.82 -4.26
CA MET A 1 7.62 -33.01 -4.01
C MET A 1 8.01 -32.18 -2.81
N SER A 2 8.45 -32.86 -1.74
CA SER A 2 8.56 -32.33 -0.38
C SER A 2 9.97 -31.77 -0.12
N ILE A 3 10.06 -30.74 0.72
CA ILE A 3 11.29 -30.03 1.15
C ILE A 3 12.31 -30.95 1.87
N LEU A 4 11.99 -32.24 2.03
CA LEU A 4 12.85 -33.21 2.71
C LEU A 4 14.18 -33.55 2.00
N HIS A 5 14.43 -33.11 0.77
CA HIS A 5 15.62 -33.56 0.05
C HIS A 5 16.92 -32.74 0.25
N CYS A 6 16.88 -31.63 0.99
CA CYS A 6 18.05 -30.78 1.23
C CYS A 6 18.70 -30.89 2.62
N LEU A 7 18.31 -31.86 3.46
CA LEU A 7 18.83 -31.98 4.84
C LEU A 7 19.65 -33.25 5.08
N ASN A 8 20.46 -33.68 4.09
CA ASN A 8 21.35 -34.81 4.29
C ASN A 8 22.80 -34.46 3.97
N ASN A 9 23.43 -33.68 4.85
CA ASN A 9 24.86 -33.79 5.03
C ASN A 9 25.23 -33.70 6.52
N LYS A 10 25.92 -34.75 6.98
CA LYS A 10 26.22 -35.03 8.39
C LYS A 10 27.35 -34.11 8.87
N ASN A 11 27.07 -33.31 9.88
CA ASN A 11 28.01 -32.95 10.95
C ASN A 11 27.21 -32.35 12.12
N TRP A 12 26.93 -33.19 13.11
CA TRP A 12 26.23 -32.81 14.33
C TRP A 12 27.22 -32.23 15.33
N HIS A 13 27.24 -30.89 15.44
CA HIS A 13 27.66 -30.22 16.68
C HIS A 13 26.40 -29.77 17.43
N PRO A 14 26.24 -30.07 18.73
CA PRO A 14 25.07 -29.69 19.50
C PRO A 14 25.19 -28.22 19.88
N ILE A 15 24.96 -27.33 18.92
CA ILE A 15 24.61 -25.94 19.19
C ILE A 15 23.09 -25.94 19.38
N LEU A 16 22.63 -25.56 20.57
CA LEU A 16 21.23 -25.22 20.86
C LEU A 16 20.60 -24.53 19.65
N PHE A 17 19.75 -25.24 18.90
CA PHE A 17 19.07 -24.70 17.74
C PHE A 17 17.99 -23.74 18.24
N PHE A 18 18.38 -22.51 18.56
CA PHE A 18 17.43 -21.42 18.78
C PHE A 18 16.76 -21.14 17.44
N MET A 19 15.72 -21.91 17.14
CA MET A 19 14.90 -21.71 15.96
C MET A 19 14.37 -20.27 15.97
N SER A 20 14.67 -19.53 14.90
CA SER A 20 14.29 -18.12 14.76
C SER A 20 12.77 -17.97 14.85
N TYR A 21 12.31 -16.77 15.22
CA TYR A 21 10.89 -16.48 15.25
C TYR A 21 10.23 -16.63 13.88
N GLU A 22 10.97 -16.40 12.79
CA GLU A 22 10.52 -16.61 11.42
C GLU A 22 10.25 -18.08 11.13
N THR A 23 11.18 -18.98 11.46
CA THR A 23 11.00 -20.42 11.26
C THR A 23 9.84 -20.95 12.11
N LYS A 24 9.71 -20.48 13.36
CA LYS A 24 8.55 -20.81 14.20
C LYS A 24 7.24 -20.30 13.60
N ALA A 25 7.23 -19.11 13.01
CA ALA A 25 6.05 -18.55 12.38
C ALA A 25 5.67 -19.33 11.12
N ALA A 26 6.63 -19.74 10.31
CA ALA A 26 6.40 -20.61 9.14
C ALA A 26 5.72 -21.93 9.54
N ILE A 27 6.24 -22.61 10.57
CA ILE A 27 5.60 -23.84 11.10
C ILE A 27 4.17 -23.59 11.58
N LEU A 28 3.88 -22.40 12.12
CA LEU A 28 2.51 -22.04 12.51
C LEU A 28 1.61 -21.83 11.30
N VAL A 29 2.10 -21.22 10.21
CA VAL A 29 1.37 -21.07 8.94
C VAL A 29 1.05 -22.43 8.33
N GLU A 30 2.02 -23.34 8.26
CA GLU A 30 1.84 -24.72 7.77
C GLU A 30 0.74 -25.47 8.55
N LYS A 31 0.61 -25.16 9.85
CA LYS A 31 -0.41 -25.74 10.73
C LYS A 31 -1.75 -24.99 10.71
N GLY A 32 -1.94 -24.02 9.80
CA GLY A 32 -3.16 -23.21 9.71
C GLY A 32 -3.34 -22.21 10.86
N LYS A 33 -2.31 -21.96 11.68
CA LYS A 33 -2.36 -21.08 12.87
C LYS A 33 -1.96 -19.65 12.52
N TYR A 34 -2.58 -19.05 11.50
CA TYR A 34 -2.18 -17.77 10.89
C TYR A 34 -2.09 -16.61 11.88
N LYS A 35 -3.12 -16.38 12.71
CA LYS A 35 -3.09 -15.32 13.73
C LYS A 35 -1.92 -15.46 14.71
N LYS A 36 -1.52 -16.70 15.03
CA LYS A 36 -0.37 -16.95 15.92
C LYS A 36 0.94 -16.66 15.19
N ALA A 37 1.05 -17.03 13.91
CA ALA A 37 2.20 -16.71 13.08
C ALA A 37 2.40 -15.19 12.97
N VAL A 38 1.34 -14.45 12.63
CA VAL A 38 1.37 -12.97 12.53
C VAL A 38 1.81 -12.34 13.85
N LYS A 39 1.22 -12.77 14.98
CA LYS A 39 1.63 -12.28 16.32
C LYS A 39 3.09 -12.58 16.65
N LEU A 40 3.62 -13.70 16.15
CA LEU A 40 5.02 -14.06 16.38
C LEU A 40 5.96 -13.14 15.61
N ILE A 41 5.67 -12.87 14.34
CA ILE A 41 6.43 -11.90 13.54
C ILE A 41 6.34 -10.49 14.14
N THR A 42 5.17 -10.08 14.64
CA THR A 42 5.03 -8.79 15.35
C THR A 42 5.99 -8.67 16.54
N ARG A 43 6.30 -9.77 17.25
CA ARG A 43 7.30 -9.73 18.33
C ARG A 43 8.72 -9.54 17.78
N SER A 44 9.04 -10.14 16.64
CA SER A 44 10.31 -9.94 15.95
C SER A 44 10.49 -8.51 15.44
N ILE A 45 9.42 -7.90 14.92
CA ILE A 45 9.44 -6.48 14.50
C ILE A 45 9.77 -5.58 15.69
N LYS A 46 9.24 -5.86 16.89
CA LYS A 46 9.57 -5.07 18.09
C LYS A 46 11.05 -5.12 18.47
N THR A 47 11.72 -6.23 18.18
CA THR A 47 13.17 -6.36 18.43
C THR A 47 14.01 -5.74 17.32
N ASP A 48 13.50 -5.67 16.09
CA ASP A 48 14.16 -5.08 14.94
C ASP A 48 13.16 -4.33 14.04
N ALA A 49 12.80 -3.12 14.46
CA ALA A 49 11.74 -2.33 13.80
C ALA A 49 12.15 -1.81 12.42
N LYS A 50 13.45 -1.85 12.08
CA LYS A 50 13.98 -1.39 10.78
C LYS A 50 14.02 -2.51 9.74
N ASN A 51 13.75 -3.74 10.12
CA ASN A 51 13.81 -4.87 9.20
C ASN A 51 12.54 -4.98 8.34
N LEU A 52 12.63 -4.48 7.10
CA LEU A 52 11.52 -4.49 6.13
C LEU A 52 11.03 -5.91 5.81
N HIS A 53 11.94 -6.89 5.81
CA HIS A 53 11.59 -8.28 5.55
C HIS A 53 10.53 -8.79 6.54
N LEU A 54 10.62 -8.40 7.81
CA LEU A 54 9.64 -8.80 8.83
C LEU A 54 8.25 -8.20 8.57
N TYR A 55 8.16 -6.95 8.11
CA TYR A 55 6.87 -6.34 7.76
C TYR A 55 6.24 -7.03 6.56
N ARG A 56 7.04 -7.31 5.53
CA ARG A 56 6.61 -8.07 4.35
C ARG A 56 6.12 -9.46 4.73
N LEU A 57 6.89 -10.20 5.54
CA LEU A 57 6.51 -11.53 6.00
C LEU A 57 5.22 -11.52 6.82
N ARG A 58 5.06 -10.52 7.70
CA ARG A 58 3.82 -10.34 8.48
C ARG A 58 2.60 -10.11 7.57
N PHE A 59 2.75 -9.28 6.54
CA PHE A 59 1.72 -9.05 5.53
C PHE A 59 1.38 -10.33 4.77
N GLU A 60 2.39 -11.07 4.29
CA GLU A 60 2.25 -12.34 3.55
C GLU A 60 1.65 -13.48 4.39
N TYR A 61 1.77 -13.44 5.72
CA TYR A 61 1.11 -14.41 6.59
C TYR A 61 -0.31 -14.00 6.97
N ALA A 62 -0.61 -12.70 6.96
CA ALA A 62 -1.94 -12.20 7.30
C ALA A 62 -2.94 -12.31 6.13
N GLN A 63 -2.50 -12.41 4.88
CA GLN A 63 -3.39 -12.66 3.72
C GLN A 63 -4.20 -13.96 3.84
N PHE A 64 -3.78 -14.94 4.65
CA PHE A 64 -4.55 -16.16 4.92
C PHE A 64 -5.80 -15.92 5.79
N ILE A 65 -5.99 -14.71 6.31
CA ILE A 65 -7.16 -14.28 7.10
C ILE A 65 -7.71 -12.96 6.54
N PRO A 66 -8.11 -12.91 5.26
CA PRO A 66 -8.26 -11.66 4.51
C PRO A 66 -9.42 -10.76 4.96
N PHE A 67 -10.41 -11.34 5.63
CA PHE A 67 -11.56 -10.62 6.18
C PHE A 67 -11.44 -10.33 7.67
N ASP A 68 -10.32 -10.72 8.29
CA ASP A 68 -10.03 -10.39 9.67
C ASP A 68 -9.43 -8.99 9.77
N LYS A 69 -9.83 -8.23 10.80
CA LYS A 69 -9.33 -6.88 11.06
C LYS A 69 -7.79 -6.85 11.12
N LEU A 70 -7.18 -7.92 11.63
CA LEU A 70 -5.72 -8.04 11.73
C LEU A 70 -5.03 -7.90 10.37
N TYR A 71 -5.62 -8.41 9.28
CA TYR A 71 -5.00 -8.27 7.96
C TYR A 71 -4.95 -6.82 7.50
N HIS A 72 -6.04 -6.08 7.69
CA HIS A 72 -6.10 -4.67 7.33
C HIS A 72 -5.13 -3.82 8.16
N GLU A 73 -5.05 -4.08 9.48
CA GLU A 73 -4.12 -3.38 10.38
C GLU A 73 -2.66 -3.56 9.98
N VAL A 74 -2.23 -4.81 9.73
CA VAL A 74 -0.83 -5.08 9.35
C VAL A 74 -0.51 -4.60 7.93
N THR A 75 -1.51 -4.58 7.03
CA THR A 75 -1.35 -4.07 5.67
C THR A 75 -1.20 -2.56 5.65
N GLU A 76 -1.99 -1.85 6.46
CA GLU A 76 -1.83 -0.41 6.65
C GLU A 76 -0.44 -0.06 7.18
N GLU A 77 0.05 -0.77 8.20
CA GLU A 77 1.41 -0.58 8.72
C GLU A 77 2.48 -0.90 7.67
N PHE A 78 2.26 -1.93 6.85
CA PHE A 78 3.16 -2.30 5.77
C PHE A 78 3.25 -1.19 4.70
N PHE A 79 2.12 -0.68 4.20
CA PHE A 79 2.13 0.40 3.21
C PHE A 79 2.76 1.67 3.73
N ARG A 80 2.53 2.03 5.01
CA ARG A 80 3.18 3.18 5.64
C ARG A 80 4.71 3.06 5.57
N ILE A 81 5.25 1.90 5.93
CA ILE A 81 6.69 1.66 5.86
C ILE A 81 7.23 1.71 4.43
N LEU A 82 6.47 1.23 3.43
CA LEU A 82 6.89 1.32 2.03
C LEU A 82 6.92 2.77 1.53
N LEU A 83 5.93 3.57 1.92
CA LEU A 83 5.83 4.99 1.58
C LEU A 83 6.98 5.79 2.24
N ASP A 84 7.23 5.57 3.54
CA ASP A 84 8.29 6.24 4.31
C ASP A 84 9.70 5.95 3.77
N ARG A 85 9.90 4.80 3.12
CA ARG A 85 11.19 4.39 2.54
C ARG A 85 11.34 4.73 1.06
N GLU A 86 10.39 5.50 0.51
CA GLU A 86 10.37 5.90 -0.89
C GLU A 86 10.46 4.72 -1.86
N VAL A 87 9.91 3.56 -1.49
CA VAL A 87 9.87 2.38 -2.37
C VAL A 87 9.19 2.74 -3.69
N SER A 88 9.64 2.12 -4.78
CA SER A 88 9.12 2.43 -6.12
C SER A 88 7.62 2.18 -6.21
N GLY A 89 6.92 3.00 -7.00
CA GLY A 89 5.48 2.87 -7.20
C GLY A 89 5.09 1.51 -7.75
N ASN A 90 5.94 0.88 -8.58
CA ASN A 90 5.70 -0.47 -9.12
C ASN A 90 5.60 -1.52 -8.00
N ILE A 91 6.55 -1.53 -7.06
CA ILE A 91 6.55 -2.49 -5.95
C ILE A 91 5.35 -2.26 -5.02
N ILE A 92 5.03 -0.99 -4.75
CA ILE A 92 3.87 -0.64 -3.93
C ILE A 92 2.57 -1.09 -4.63
N HIS A 93 2.48 -0.89 -5.94
CA HIS A 93 1.33 -1.26 -6.76
C HIS A 93 1.11 -2.77 -6.81
N ASP A 94 2.18 -3.57 -6.95
CA ASP A 94 2.10 -5.03 -6.90
C ASP A 94 1.48 -5.51 -5.58
N HIS A 95 1.92 -4.96 -4.46
CA HIS A 95 1.38 -5.28 -3.14
C HIS A 95 -0.06 -4.79 -2.94
N TYR A 96 -0.40 -3.61 -3.49
CA TYR A 96 -1.76 -3.09 -3.46
C TYR A 96 -2.72 -3.94 -4.29
N SER A 97 -2.32 -4.36 -5.48
CA SER A 97 -3.08 -5.26 -6.36
C SER A 97 -3.31 -6.62 -5.69
N LEU A 98 -2.29 -7.16 -5.01
CA LEU A 98 -2.43 -8.37 -4.20
C LEU A 98 -3.45 -8.17 -3.07
N TYR A 99 -3.36 -7.06 -2.34
CA TYR A 99 -4.32 -6.74 -1.28
C TYR A 99 -5.75 -6.63 -1.80
N LEU A 100 -5.98 -5.96 -2.93
CA LEU A 100 -7.31 -5.82 -3.53
C LEU A 100 -7.86 -7.17 -3.99
N SER A 101 -7.06 -8.00 -4.66
CA SER A 101 -7.51 -9.33 -5.09
C SER A 101 -7.83 -10.24 -3.91
N THR A 102 -6.98 -10.23 -2.88
CA THR A 102 -7.14 -11.01 -1.64
C THR A 102 -8.39 -10.62 -0.86
N THR A 103 -8.71 -9.32 -0.81
CA THR A 103 -9.88 -8.79 -0.09
C THR A 103 -11.13 -8.67 -0.96
N GLN A 104 -11.08 -9.11 -2.22
CA GLN A 104 -12.15 -8.95 -3.19
C GLN A 104 -12.62 -7.48 -3.33
N GLY A 105 -11.67 -6.56 -3.31
CA GLY A 105 -11.90 -5.12 -3.40
C GLY A 105 -12.37 -4.47 -2.08
N LYS A 106 -12.51 -5.22 -0.98
CA LYS A 106 -12.86 -4.66 0.33
C LYS A 106 -11.65 -3.97 0.96
N ILE A 107 -11.57 -2.66 0.73
CA ILE A 107 -10.52 -1.82 1.31
C ILE A 107 -10.87 -1.44 2.75
N GLY A 108 -10.00 -1.85 3.66
CA GLY A 108 -9.97 -1.48 5.08
C GLY A 108 -8.77 -0.60 5.47
N LEU A 109 -8.09 0.01 4.50
CA LEU A 109 -7.03 1.00 4.74
C LEU A 109 -7.63 2.36 5.11
N ASN A 110 -6.93 3.12 5.94
CA ASN A 110 -7.33 4.49 6.26
C ASN A 110 -7.23 5.43 5.03
N ASP A 111 -7.96 6.55 5.08
CA ASP A 111 -8.07 7.47 3.94
C ASP A 111 -6.75 8.21 3.62
N ALA A 112 -5.91 8.49 4.62
CA ALA A 112 -4.63 9.16 4.42
C ALA A 112 -3.66 8.30 3.58
N ILE A 113 -3.49 7.04 3.96
CA ILE A 113 -2.66 6.08 3.22
C ILE A 113 -3.19 5.89 1.81
N LEU A 114 -4.50 5.76 1.64
CA LEU A 114 -5.08 5.64 0.31
C LEU A 114 -4.74 6.83 -0.58
N LEU A 115 -4.79 8.06 -0.06
CA LEU A 115 -4.46 9.25 -0.82
C LEU A 115 -2.98 9.34 -1.18
N GLU A 116 -2.09 8.97 -0.26
CA GLU A 116 -0.65 8.85 -0.55
C GLU A 116 -0.36 7.80 -1.62
N LEU A 117 -0.99 6.62 -1.52
CA LEU A 117 -0.91 5.58 -2.54
C LEU A 117 -1.42 6.09 -3.90
N SER A 118 -2.55 6.82 -3.90
CA SER A 118 -3.12 7.41 -5.11
C SER A 118 -2.16 8.38 -5.79
N ALA A 119 -1.52 9.27 -5.02
CA ALA A 119 -0.54 10.21 -5.56
C ALA A 119 0.66 9.47 -6.16
N LYS A 120 1.17 8.45 -5.45
CA LYS A 120 2.26 7.58 -5.93
C LYS A 120 1.88 6.84 -7.21
N PHE A 121 0.66 6.30 -7.29
CA PHE A 121 0.16 5.58 -8.45
C PHE A 121 0.00 6.48 -9.68
N ALA A 122 -0.53 7.69 -9.51
CA ALA A 122 -0.58 8.67 -10.60
C ALA A 122 0.82 8.98 -11.15
N GLY A 123 1.79 9.23 -10.27
CA GLY A 123 3.18 9.51 -10.67
C GLY A 123 3.90 8.35 -11.37
N TYR A 124 3.42 7.11 -11.20
CA TYR A 124 3.97 5.91 -11.85
C TYR A 124 3.10 5.38 -13.00
N GLY A 125 2.04 6.09 -13.38
CA GLY A 125 1.15 5.70 -14.48
C GLY A 125 0.12 4.62 -14.15
N PHE A 126 -0.05 4.25 -12.88
CA PHE A 126 -1.13 3.38 -12.39
C PHE A 126 -2.43 4.16 -12.18
N VAL A 127 -2.87 4.83 -13.24
CA VAL A 127 -3.92 5.87 -13.20
C VAL A 127 -5.27 5.33 -12.77
N ASN A 128 -5.60 4.10 -13.17
CA ASN A 128 -6.89 3.49 -12.84
C ASN A 128 -7.08 3.36 -11.32
N ASP A 129 -6.02 2.95 -10.61
CA ASP A 129 -6.07 2.81 -9.16
C ASP A 129 -6.08 4.18 -8.47
N ALA A 130 -5.31 5.15 -8.97
CA ALA A 130 -5.35 6.52 -8.48
C ALA A 130 -6.77 7.14 -8.61
N VAL A 131 -7.37 7.03 -9.79
CA VAL A 131 -8.75 7.48 -10.07
C VAL A 131 -9.75 6.77 -9.17
N TYR A 132 -9.63 5.45 -9.01
CA TYR A 132 -10.52 4.66 -8.17
C TYR A 132 -10.50 5.17 -6.71
N ILE A 133 -9.31 5.43 -6.17
CA ILE A 133 -9.16 5.95 -4.81
C ILE A 133 -9.72 7.38 -4.69
N ILE A 134 -9.34 8.29 -5.58
CA ILE A 134 -9.82 9.69 -5.53
C ILE A 134 -11.35 9.73 -5.64
N ASN A 135 -11.94 9.01 -6.59
CA ASN A 135 -13.40 8.99 -6.77
C ASN A 135 -14.12 8.35 -5.59
N ARG A 136 -13.48 7.42 -4.87
CA ARG A 136 -14.00 6.91 -3.59
C ARG A 136 -14.05 8.01 -2.53
N MET A 137 -13.03 8.86 -2.42
CA MET A 137 -13.00 9.97 -1.46
C MET A 137 -14.02 11.05 -1.81
N ILE A 138 -14.12 11.43 -3.08
CA ILE A 138 -15.12 12.39 -3.57
C ILE A 138 -16.54 11.92 -3.24
N ARG A 139 -16.87 10.65 -3.50
CA ARG A 139 -18.20 10.07 -3.21
C ARG A 139 -18.54 10.02 -1.73
N LYS A 140 -17.54 9.86 -0.85
CA LYS A 140 -17.74 9.97 0.60
C LYS A 140 -18.09 11.39 1.04
N ASN A 141 -17.90 12.39 0.16
CA ASN A 141 -18.05 13.81 0.45
C ASN A 141 -17.20 14.27 1.64
N VAL A 142 -16.02 13.65 1.81
CA VAL A 142 -15.04 14.03 2.82
C VAL A 142 -13.92 14.79 2.12
N LYS A 143 -13.38 15.80 2.78
CA LYS A 143 -12.25 16.61 2.30
C LYS A 143 -11.00 16.34 3.16
N PRO A 144 -10.48 15.11 3.17
CA PRO A 144 -9.34 14.76 4.02
C PRO A 144 -8.07 15.47 3.56
N ILE A 145 -7.14 15.62 4.51
CA ILE A 145 -5.77 16.06 4.22
C ILE A 145 -5.17 15.09 3.18
N GLY A 146 -4.45 15.65 2.19
CA GLY A 146 -3.83 14.89 1.10
C GLY A 146 -4.71 14.69 -0.14
N LEU A 147 -6.01 15.02 -0.10
CA LEU A 147 -6.88 14.90 -1.28
C LEU A 147 -6.45 15.84 -2.41
N ILE A 148 -6.07 17.07 -2.07
CA ILE A 148 -5.58 18.06 -3.04
C ILE A 148 -4.32 17.51 -3.72
N ASP A 149 -3.35 17.01 -2.96
CA ASP A 149 -2.09 16.50 -3.50
C ASP A 149 -2.31 15.30 -4.43
N ALA A 150 -3.18 14.37 -4.04
CA ALA A 150 -3.55 13.23 -4.88
C ALA A 150 -4.20 13.67 -6.21
N ILE A 151 -5.14 14.62 -6.15
CA ILE A 151 -5.79 15.16 -7.35
C ILE A 151 -4.76 15.87 -8.24
N VAL A 152 -3.84 16.65 -7.67
CA VAL A 152 -2.82 17.38 -8.42
C VAL A 152 -1.86 16.42 -9.12
N SER A 153 -1.41 15.35 -8.45
CA SER A 153 -0.61 14.31 -9.09
C SER A 153 -1.33 13.68 -10.28
N LEU A 154 -2.64 13.42 -10.16
CA LEU A 154 -3.45 12.89 -11.25
C LEU A 154 -3.64 13.88 -12.39
N VAL A 155 -3.89 15.16 -12.09
CA VAL A 155 -4.01 16.23 -13.10
C VAL A 155 -2.71 16.37 -13.88
N ASN A 156 -1.57 16.45 -13.20
CA ASN A 156 -0.25 16.55 -13.85
C ASN A 156 -0.02 15.36 -14.79
N PHE A 157 -0.30 14.13 -14.34
CA PHE A 157 -0.23 12.96 -15.22
C PHE A 157 -1.07 13.12 -16.49
N TYR A 158 -2.31 13.60 -16.37
CA TYR A 158 -3.18 13.78 -17.54
C TYR A 158 -2.69 14.88 -18.47
N LEU A 159 -2.15 15.97 -17.95
CA LEU A 159 -1.56 17.04 -18.76
C LEU A 159 -0.33 16.52 -19.52
N ASP A 160 0.59 15.85 -18.83
CA ASP A 160 1.80 15.27 -19.42
C ASP A 160 1.47 14.20 -20.49
N SER A 161 0.32 13.53 -20.34
CA SER A 161 -0.16 12.51 -21.27
C SER A 161 -1.10 13.04 -22.36
N ASN A 162 -1.23 14.37 -22.53
CA ASN A 162 -2.14 15.02 -23.49
C ASN A 162 -3.63 14.61 -23.35
N GLN A 163 -4.07 14.27 -22.13
CA GLN A 163 -5.45 13.89 -21.80
C GLN A 163 -6.21 15.06 -21.16
N GLN A 164 -6.19 16.22 -21.82
CA GLN A 164 -6.69 17.50 -21.27
C GLN A 164 -8.15 17.44 -20.79
N GLN A 165 -9.03 16.77 -21.53
CA GLN A 165 -10.45 16.61 -21.14
C GLN A 165 -10.63 15.90 -19.79
N LYS A 166 -9.77 14.93 -19.46
CA LYS A 166 -9.81 14.24 -18.16
C LYS A 166 -9.27 15.14 -17.06
N ALA A 167 -8.21 15.89 -17.35
CA ALA A 167 -7.68 16.89 -16.42
C ALA A 167 -8.74 17.94 -16.06
N THR A 168 -9.53 18.41 -17.02
CA THR A 168 -10.59 19.42 -16.82
C THR A 168 -11.55 19.04 -15.69
N GLN A 169 -11.99 17.78 -15.65
CA GLN A 169 -12.98 17.31 -14.67
C GLN A 169 -12.46 17.47 -13.24
N TYR A 170 -11.20 17.11 -13.01
CA TYR A 170 -10.57 17.20 -11.69
C TYR A 170 -10.18 18.64 -11.33
N VAL A 171 -9.74 19.44 -12.30
CA VAL A 171 -9.48 20.87 -12.11
C VAL A 171 -10.78 21.60 -11.72
N GLN A 172 -11.89 21.33 -12.41
CA GLN A 172 -13.18 21.93 -12.08
C GLN A 172 -13.63 21.54 -10.67
N TYR A 173 -13.48 20.27 -10.30
CA TYR A 173 -13.75 19.84 -8.92
C TYR A 173 -12.91 20.62 -7.90
N MET A 174 -11.64 20.89 -8.18
CA MET A 174 -10.80 21.70 -7.29
C MET A 174 -11.28 23.16 -7.21
N ILE A 175 -11.70 23.77 -8.32
CA ILE A 175 -12.29 25.12 -8.35
C ILE A 175 -13.54 25.18 -7.48
N ASP A 176 -14.44 24.21 -7.62
CA ASP A 176 -15.74 24.21 -6.95
C ASP A 176 -15.60 23.96 -5.44
N PHE A 177 -14.69 23.06 -5.04
CA PHE A 177 -14.63 22.58 -3.65
C PHE A 177 -13.43 23.07 -2.85
N PHE A 178 -12.38 23.57 -3.50
CA PHE A 178 -11.12 24.07 -2.91
C PHE A 178 -10.62 25.40 -3.51
N PRO A 179 -11.47 26.39 -3.79
CA PRO A 179 -11.08 27.59 -4.57
C PRO A 179 -9.96 28.43 -3.94
N GLN A 180 -9.79 28.35 -2.62
CA GLN A 180 -8.79 29.11 -1.89
C GLN A 180 -7.43 28.40 -1.79
N SER A 181 -7.35 27.13 -2.17
CA SER A 181 -6.09 26.38 -2.15
C SER A 181 -5.09 27.02 -3.11
N PRO A 182 -3.84 27.30 -2.67
CA PRO A 182 -2.77 27.78 -3.55
C PRO A 182 -2.59 26.89 -4.77
N MET A 183 -2.72 25.58 -4.59
CA MET A 183 -2.53 24.62 -5.68
C MET A 183 -3.69 24.65 -6.70
N THR A 184 -4.91 24.95 -6.27
CA THR A 184 -6.03 25.17 -7.19
C THR A 184 -5.79 26.40 -8.05
N LYS A 185 -5.34 27.51 -7.43
CA LYS A 185 -5.01 28.75 -8.14
C LYS A 185 -3.90 28.53 -9.16
N TYR A 186 -2.86 27.78 -8.77
CA TYR A 186 -1.76 27.40 -9.66
C TYR A 186 -2.26 26.57 -10.85
N LEU A 187 -3.02 25.50 -10.63
CA LEU A 187 -3.54 24.65 -11.71
C LEU A 187 -4.41 25.43 -12.69
N VAL A 188 -5.24 26.36 -12.21
CA VAL A 188 -6.06 27.21 -13.09
C VAL A 188 -5.19 28.09 -14.01
N GLN A 189 -4.06 28.60 -13.50
CA GLN A 189 -3.14 29.39 -14.33
C GLN A 189 -2.47 28.54 -15.41
N VAL A 190 -1.96 27.36 -15.03
CA VAL A 190 -1.32 26.43 -15.97
C VAL A 190 -2.33 25.94 -17.03
N TYR A 191 -3.54 25.58 -16.59
CA TYR A 191 -4.57 25.05 -17.48
C TYR A 191 -5.04 26.08 -18.52
N LYS A 192 -5.21 27.36 -18.13
CA LYS A 192 -5.57 28.45 -19.06
C LYS A 192 -4.50 28.81 -20.07
N GLN A 193 -3.25 28.39 -19.86
CA GLN A 193 -2.15 28.62 -20.80
C GLN A 193 -1.99 27.49 -21.82
N ALA A 194 -2.65 26.35 -21.59
CA ALA A 194 -2.64 25.18 -22.46
C ALA A 194 -3.87 25.11 -23.40
N GLU A 195 -4.75 26.12 -23.36
CA GLU A 195 -5.84 26.36 -24.31
C GLU A 195 -5.40 27.36 -25.38
#